data_AF-A0A023FEM6-F1
#
_entry.id   AF-A0A023FEM6-F1
#
_cell.length_a   1.000
_cell.length_b   1.000
_cell.length_c   1.000
_cell.angle_alpha   90.00
_cell.angle_beta   90.00
_cell.angle_gamma   90.00
#
_symmetry.space_group_name_H-M   'P 1'
#
loop_
_entity.id
_entity.type
_entity.pdbx_description
1 polymer ?
#
loop_
_entity_poly.entity_id
_entity_poly.type
_entity_poly.pdbx_seq_one_letter_code
_entity_poly.pdbx_strand_id
1 'polypeptide(L)'
;MKNRPLHIAAQFGNTTVVDLLLERKDVRDFVCKRNANKKNCLDIAIEEDHRGVVEALLKSKFWRELLQNSIESEQYGTHQTPLRSLIRTMPDLATLVFDNCVLVEAASDEDPNKSVTYQYQYLDDAFCGCGHEDSDDDSDSDSDSTVPVRKVYDDNGNVLPGIPLYSKDFGTLKQNHPLMIMANERRRALLGHELCKSLLLHKWESYGRYVYYGTMSIYMLFLGCLTSFAMGTPAPCPLDFPHFNTTCSFISRYNTCAVIGEASDEGQYTHT
;
A
#
# COMPACT_ATOMS: atom_id res chain seq x y z
N MET A 1 25.72 -3.11 24.95
CA MET A 1 24.54 -2.21 24.84
C MET A 1 25.00 -0.93 24.15
N LYS A 2 24.55 -0.63 22.92
CA LYS A 2 25.01 0.57 22.18
C LYS A 2 23.96 1.69 22.24
N ASN A 3 23.38 1.92 23.42
CA ASN A 3 22.35 2.94 23.63
C ASN A 3 23.02 4.30 23.79
N ARG A 4 22.76 5.22 22.87
CA ARG A 4 23.22 6.63 22.98
C ARG A 4 22.32 7.40 23.97
N PRO A 5 22.79 8.54 24.52
CA PRO A 5 21.99 9.35 25.45
C PRO A 5 20.59 9.69 24.91
N LEU A 6 20.48 9.94 23.60
CA LEU A 6 19.20 10.24 22.97
C LEU A 6 18.25 9.03 22.92
N HIS A 7 18.76 7.81 22.72
CA HIS A 7 17.93 6.59 22.78
C HIS A 7 17.36 6.38 24.19
N ILE A 8 18.17 6.68 25.22
CA ILE A 8 17.77 6.57 26.62
C ILE A 8 16.74 7.65 26.96
N ALA A 9 16.97 8.90 26.54
CA ALA A 9 16.00 9.98 26.74
C ALA A 9 14.65 9.69 26.08
N ALA A 10 14.67 9.11 24.87
CA ALA A 10 13.48 8.67 24.15
C ALA A 10 12.77 7.50 24.85
N GLN A 11 13.52 6.55 25.41
CA GLN A 11 12.96 5.42 26.16
C GLN A 11 12.23 5.87 27.44
N PHE A 12 12.75 6.88 28.14
CA PHE A 12 12.15 7.39 29.37
C PHE A 12 11.12 8.50 29.14
N GLY A 13 10.88 8.94 27.89
CA GLY A 13 9.87 9.94 27.58
C GLY A 13 10.21 11.37 28.02
N ASN A 14 11.48 11.66 28.28
CA ASN A 14 11.91 12.97 28.80
C ASN A 14 12.02 14.01 27.68
N THR A 15 10.93 14.72 27.40
CA THR A 15 10.84 15.75 26.35
C THR A 15 11.88 16.86 26.50
N THR A 16 12.06 17.39 27.70
CA THR A 16 13.01 18.47 27.98
C THR A 16 14.46 18.08 27.66
N VAL A 17 14.83 16.84 27.96
CA VAL A 17 16.16 16.31 27.67
C VAL A 17 16.32 16.14 26.16
N VAL A 18 15.28 15.67 25.46
CA VAL A 18 15.29 15.54 24.01
C VAL A 18 15.42 16.91 23.34
N ASP A 19 14.68 17.92 23.78
CA ASP A 19 14.76 19.29 23.23
C ASP A 19 16.16 19.89 23.43
N LEU A 20 16.71 19.81 24.65
CA LEU A 20 18.07 20.26 24.95
C LEU A 20 19.13 19.52 24.12
N LEU A 21 18.90 18.23 23.85
CA LEU A 21 19.77 17.45 22.99
C LEU A 21 19.61 17.89 21.53
N LEU A 22 18.41 18.19 21.04
CA LEU A 22 18.14 18.63 19.66
C LEU A 22 18.70 20.03 19.34
N GLU A 23 18.81 20.90 20.34
CA GLU A 23 19.38 22.24 20.20
C GLU A 23 20.90 22.25 19.92
N ARG A 24 21.61 21.16 20.23
CA ARG A 24 23.06 21.08 19.98
C ARG A 24 23.37 20.92 18.48
N LYS A 25 24.56 21.36 18.05
CA LYS A 25 24.97 21.31 16.63
C LYS A 25 25.40 19.91 16.17
N ASP A 26 25.95 19.10 17.07
CA ASP A 26 26.56 17.80 16.76
C ASP A 26 25.53 16.66 16.59
N VAL A 27 24.24 17.00 16.64
CA VAL A 27 23.15 16.06 16.93
C VAL A 27 22.82 15.15 15.75
N ARG A 28 23.13 15.59 14.52
CA ARG A 28 22.94 14.79 13.30
C ARG A 28 23.60 13.42 13.39
N ASP A 29 24.82 13.37 13.93
CA ASP A 29 25.58 12.13 14.07
C ASP A 29 25.00 11.19 15.13
N PHE A 30 24.12 11.68 16.02
CA PHE A 30 23.54 10.89 17.10
C PHE A 30 22.08 10.50 16.86
N VAL A 31 21.32 11.31 16.11
CA VAL A 31 19.88 11.10 15.84
C VAL A 31 19.63 9.93 14.90
N CYS A 32 20.47 9.79 13.88
CA CYS A 32 20.24 8.82 12.79
C CYS A 32 20.96 7.48 13.02
N LYS A 33 21.72 7.35 14.12
CA LYS A 33 22.47 6.13 14.41
C LYS A 33 21.60 5.11 15.12
N ARG A 34 21.60 3.90 14.56
CA ARG A 34 20.88 2.75 15.09
C ARG A 34 21.53 2.22 16.36
N ASN A 35 20.70 1.72 17.26
CA ASN A 35 21.11 0.95 18.43
C ASN A 35 21.43 -0.51 18.05
N ALA A 36 21.89 -1.33 19.01
CA ALA A 36 22.19 -2.75 18.82
C ALA A 36 21.01 -3.57 18.24
N ASN A 37 19.78 -3.09 18.43
CA ASN A 37 18.57 -3.71 17.89
C ASN A 37 18.15 -3.16 16.51
N LYS A 38 19.06 -2.48 15.80
CA LYS A 38 18.80 -1.74 14.53
C LYS A 38 17.73 -0.62 14.64
N LYS A 39 17.27 -0.26 15.86
CA LYS A 39 16.26 0.79 16.12
C LYS A 39 16.86 2.19 16.23
N ASN A 40 16.16 3.20 15.71
CA ASN A 40 16.46 4.62 15.97
C ASN A 40 15.76 5.12 17.23
N CYS A 41 16.10 6.34 17.69
CA CYS A 41 15.45 6.96 18.84
C CYS A 41 13.94 7.16 18.65
N LEU A 42 13.50 7.43 17.41
CA LEU A 42 12.08 7.57 17.07
C LEU A 42 11.34 6.23 17.23
N ASP A 43 11.92 5.11 16.80
CA ASP A 43 11.30 3.79 16.93
C ASP A 43 11.09 3.41 18.40
N ILE A 44 12.09 3.68 19.25
CA ILE A 44 11.97 3.46 20.70
C ILE A 44 10.88 4.35 21.30
N ALA A 45 10.82 5.63 20.92
CA ALA A 45 9.79 6.54 21.41
C ALA A 45 8.36 6.09 21.00
N ILE A 46 8.22 5.50 19.82
CA ILE A 46 6.93 4.98 19.32
C ILE A 46 6.54 3.69 20.04
N GLU A 47 7.49 2.78 20.27
CA GLU A 47 7.24 1.52 20.99
C GLU A 47 6.81 1.76 22.45
N GLU A 48 7.39 2.76 23.09
CA GLU A 48 7.08 3.15 24.47
C GLU A 48 5.90 4.17 24.58
N ASP A 49 5.24 4.51 23.46
CA ASP A 49 4.10 5.46 23.37
C ASP A 49 4.37 6.87 23.94
N HIS A 50 5.60 7.37 23.81
CA HIS A 50 5.99 8.70 24.31
C HIS A 50 5.62 9.82 23.34
N ARG A 51 4.33 10.19 23.30
CA ARG A 51 3.76 11.21 22.39
C ARG A 51 4.54 12.51 22.32
N GLY A 52 4.89 13.09 23.47
CA GLY A 52 5.57 14.39 23.51
C GLY A 52 6.97 14.36 22.90
N VAL A 53 7.69 13.25 23.07
CA VAL A 53 9.02 13.07 22.48
C VAL A 53 8.91 12.89 20.96
N VAL A 54 7.95 12.09 20.50
CA VAL A 54 7.70 11.88 19.08
C VAL A 54 7.33 13.19 18.40
N GLU A 55 6.43 13.98 18.99
CA GLU A 55 6.04 15.29 18.45
C GLU A 55 7.23 16.25 18.34
N ALA A 56 8.09 16.33 19.36
CA ALA A 56 9.30 17.15 19.34
C ALA A 56 10.27 16.71 18.22
N LEU A 57 10.47 15.39 18.06
CA LEU A 57 11.32 14.83 17.01
C LEU A 57 10.76 15.11 15.60
N LEU A 58 9.44 15.02 15.41
CA LEU A 58 8.78 15.26 14.13
C LEU A 58 8.73 16.75 13.73
N LYS A 59 8.67 17.66 14.72
CA LYS A 59 8.78 19.12 14.48
C LYS A 59 10.22 19.55 14.18
N SER A 60 11.21 18.75 14.57
CA SER A 60 12.62 19.06 14.34
C SER A 60 12.97 19.00 12.85
N LYS A 61 14.01 19.74 12.44
CA LYS A 61 14.58 19.69 11.06
C LYS A 61 15.07 18.30 10.62
N PHE A 62 15.21 17.35 11.54
CA PHE A 62 15.76 16.01 11.27
C PHE A 62 14.69 14.93 11.07
N TRP A 63 13.40 15.30 11.08
CA TRP A 63 12.29 14.36 10.92
C TRP A 63 12.43 13.45 9.69
N ARG A 64 12.96 13.98 8.58
CA ARG A 64 13.17 13.24 7.33
C ARG A 64 14.16 12.10 7.47
N GLU A 65 15.27 12.37 8.17
CA GLU A 65 16.34 11.40 8.38
C GLU A 65 15.90 10.33 9.40
N LEU A 66 15.08 10.73 10.39
CA LEU A 66 14.49 9.82 11.37
C LEU A 66 13.55 8.79 10.74
N LEU A 67 12.71 9.22 9.80
CA LEU A 67 11.74 8.35 9.12
C LEU A 67 12.38 7.39 8.11
N GLN A 68 13.64 7.63 7.75
CA GLN A 68 14.37 6.82 6.77
C GLN A 68 14.88 5.50 7.37
N ASN A 69 14.69 5.28 8.66
CA ASN A 69 15.06 4.02 9.27
C ASN A 69 14.19 2.86 8.75
N SER A 70 14.79 1.68 8.62
CA SER A 70 14.08 0.45 8.37
C SER A 70 14.59 -0.62 9.33
N ILE A 71 13.66 -1.27 10.00
CA ILE A 71 13.93 -2.34 10.96
C ILE A 71 13.31 -3.61 10.43
N GLU A 72 14.03 -4.72 10.51
CA GLU A 72 13.44 -6.03 10.33
C GLU A 72 12.77 -6.44 11.64
N SER A 73 11.44 -6.52 11.65
CA SER A 73 10.68 -6.98 12.80
C SER A 73 10.20 -8.40 12.55
N GLU A 74 10.59 -9.32 13.43
CA GLU A 74 10.11 -10.71 13.44
C GLU A 74 8.60 -10.79 13.67
N GLN A 75 8.04 -9.84 14.43
CA GLN A 75 6.62 -9.84 14.84
C GLN A 75 5.66 -9.50 13.70
N TYR A 76 6.12 -8.72 12.71
CA TYR A 76 5.31 -8.28 11.56
C TYR A 76 5.86 -8.78 10.21
N GLY A 77 6.79 -9.72 10.25
CA GLY A 77 7.10 -10.62 9.14
C GLY A 77 7.80 -10.01 7.92
N THR A 78 8.20 -8.73 7.94
CA THR A 78 9.24 -8.11 7.07
C THR A 78 9.16 -6.59 7.18
N HIS A 79 10.33 -5.93 7.12
CA HIS A 79 10.55 -4.50 6.89
C HIS A 79 9.52 -3.55 7.54
N GLN A 80 9.80 -3.02 8.72
CA GLN A 80 9.02 -1.98 9.38
C GLN A 80 9.74 -0.65 9.27
N THR A 81 9.00 0.38 8.86
CA THR A 81 9.47 1.77 8.88
C THR A 81 8.82 2.50 10.06
N PRO A 82 9.48 3.52 10.63
CA PRO A 82 8.92 4.33 11.71
C PRO A 82 7.54 4.88 11.37
N LEU A 83 7.31 5.25 10.09
CA LEU A 83 6.00 5.71 9.62
C LEU A 83 4.90 4.64 9.71
N ARG A 84 5.20 3.38 9.34
CA ARG A 84 4.25 2.27 9.49
C ARG A 84 3.92 2.03 10.96
N SER A 85 4.91 2.16 11.84
CA SER A 85 4.71 2.08 13.29
C SER A 85 3.81 3.22 13.81
N LEU A 86 4.10 4.47 13.43
CA LEU A 86 3.28 5.65 13.77
C LEU A 86 1.83 5.49 13.35
N ILE A 87 1.56 4.97 12.14
CA ILE A 87 0.20 4.76 11.65
C ILE A 87 -0.60 3.81 12.54
N ARG A 88 0.05 2.77 13.08
CA ARG A 88 -0.59 1.78 13.96
C ARG A 88 -0.82 2.35 15.36
N THR A 89 0.23 2.88 15.98
CA THR A 89 0.19 3.31 17.39
C THR A 89 -0.46 4.68 17.57
N MET A 90 -0.03 5.68 16.81
CA MET A 90 -0.33 7.10 17.05
C MET A 90 -0.62 7.88 15.75
N PRO A 91 -1.83 7.72 15.16
CA PRO A 91 -2.17 8.32 13.87
C PRO A 91 -2.19 9.85 13.88
N ASP A 92 -2.42 10.48 15.04
CA ASP A 92 -2.46 11.94 15.18
C ASP A 92 -1.10 12.58 14.92
N LEU A 93 -0.01 11.86 15.19
CA LEU A 93 1.34 12.33 14.87
C LEU A 93 1.73 11.96 13.43
N ALA A 94 1.12 10.93 12.86
CA ALA A 94 1.29 10.59 11.45
C ALA A 94 0.68 11.68 10.54
N THR A 95 -0.39 12.38 10.95
CA THR A 95 -0.90 13.52 10.19
C THR A 95 0.12 14.65 10.10
N LEU A 96 0.86 14.94 11.18
CA LEU A 96 1.94 15.94 11.16
C LEU A 96 3.04 15.58 10.14
N VAL A 97 3.37 14.30 10.03
CA VAL A 97 4.30 13.83 8.99
C VAL A 97 3.72 14.06 7.60
N PHE A 98 2.43 13.79 7.40
CA PHE A 98 1.78 13.97 6.12
C PHE A 98 1.66 15.44 5.73
N ASP A 99 1.37 16.32 6.68
CA ASP A 99 1.35 17.78 6.48
C ASP A 99 2.73 18.27 6.02
N ASN A 100 3.80 17.80 6.67
CA ASN A 100 5.18 18.14 6.28
C ASN A 100 5.60 17.59 4.91
N CYS A 101 4.90 16.60 4.38
CA CYS A 101 5.12 16.02 3.04
C CYS A 101 4.36 16.76 1.93
N VAL A 102 3.47 17.70 2.28
CA VAL A 102 2.76 18.56 1.33
C VAL A 102 3.48 19.90 1.25
N LEU A 103 4.17 20.14 0.15
CA LEU A 103 4.85 21.41 -0.11
C LEU A 103 3.95 22.28 -0.98
N VAL A 104 3.40 23.34 -0.40
CA VAL A 104 2.64 24.35 -1.14
C VAL A 104 3.60 25.48 -1.49
N GLU A 105 3.99 25.56 -2.75
CA GLU A 105 4.76 26.68 -3.28
C GLU A 105 3.77 27.72 -3.84
N ALA A 106 3.50 28.74 -3.05
CA ALA A 106 2.69 29.91 -3.42
C ALA A 106 3.38 31.18 -2.89
N ALA A 107 3.50 32.23 -3.70
CA ALA A 107 4.04 33.52 -3.25
C ALA A 107 2.94 34.37 -2.57
N SER A 108 1.67 34.06 -2.80
CA SER A 108 0.46 34.65 -2.21
C SER A 108 -0.72 33.68 -2.35
N ASP A 109 -1.77 33.86 -1.54
CA ASP A 109 -2.99 33.03 -1.56
C ASP A 109 -3.77 33.10 -2.88
N GLU A 110 -3.58 34.17 -3.66
CA GLU A 110 -4.28 34.47 -4.93
C GLU A 110 -3.39 34.26 -6.17
N ASP A 111 -2.24 33.60 -6.03
CA ASP A 111 -1.33 33.43 -7.17
C ASP A 111 -1.85 32.41 -8.19
N PRO A 112 -1.87 32.77 -9.50
CA PRO A 112 -2.23 31.83 -10.56
C PRO A 112 -1.20 30.72 -10.76
N ASN A 113 -0.01 30.83 -10.18
CA ASN A 113 1.07 29.85 -10.27
C ASN A 113 1.26 29.02 -8.98
N LYS A 114 0.20 28.82 -8.21
CA LYS A 114 0.23 27.96 -7.02
C LYS A 114 0.49 26.51 -7.44
N SER A 115 1.68 26.00 -7.13
CA SER A 115 2.03 24.59 -7.33
C SER A 115 2.08 23.86 -5.99
N VAL A 116 1.36 22.75 -5.90
CA VAL A 116 1.41 21.87 -4.73
C VAL A 116 2.21 20.62 -5.10
N THR A 117 3.33 20.43 -4.43
CA THR A 117 4.23 19.29 -4.62
C THR A 117 4.03 18.30 -3.49
N TYR A 118 3.65 17.07 -3.85
CA TYR A 118 3.39 15.99 -2.90
C TYR A 118 4.58 15.01 -2.87
N GLN A 119 5.15 14.79 -1.68
CA GLN A 119 6.27 13.85 -1.50
C GLN A 119 5.77 12.47 -1.09
N TYR A 120 5.82 11.49 -2.00
CA TYR A 120 5.34 10.12 -1.76
C TYR A 120 6.42 9.14 -1.28
N GLN A 121 7.67 9.58 -1.13
CA GLN A 121 8.82 8.72 -0.82
C GLN A 121 8.61 7.82 0.41
N TYR A 122 7.92 8.33 1.43
CA TYR A 122 7.68 7.59 2.67
C TYR A 122 6.42 6.69 2.61
N LEU A 123 5.50 6.97 1.68
CA LEU A 123 4.28 6.18 1.49
C LEU A 123 4.48 5.03 0.49
N ASP A 124 5.41 5.16 -0.44
CA ASP A 124 5.76 4.15 -1.46
C ASP A 124 7.20 3.66 -1.25
N ASP A 125 7.39 2.91 -0.15
CA ASP A 125 8.66 2.35 0.30
C ASP A 125 8.92 0.93 -0.25
N ALA A 126 8.24 0.56 -1.34
CA ALA A 126 8.37 -0.75 -1.98
C ALA A 126 9.80 -1.05 -2.47
N PHE A 127 10.52 -0.01 -2.86
CA PHE A 127 11.87 -0.06 -3.44
C PHE A 127 12.96 0.28 -2.43
N CYS A 128 12.70 0.18 -1.12
CA CYS A 128 13.75 0.29 -0.10
C CYS A 128 14.77 -0.83 -0.31
N GLY A 129 15.85 -0.49 -1.00
CA GLY A 129 16.97 -1.38 -1.26
C GLY A 129 17.52 -1.89 0.06
N CYS A 130 17.41 -3.19 0.25
CA CYS A 130 18.19 -3.93 1.21
C CYS A 130 19.64 -3.53 0.98
N GLY A 131 20.27 -2.90 1.98
CA GLY A 131 21.72 -2.91 2.04
C GLY A 131 22.13 -4.38 2.01
N HIS A 132 22.87 -4.75 0.98
CA HIS A 132 23.52 -6.04 0.90
C HIS A 132 24.55 -6.11 2.05
N GLU A 133 24.13 -6.58 3.22
CA GLU A 133 25.02 -7.07 4.28
C GLU A 133 25.49 -8.48 3.84
N ASP A 134 26.32 -8.56 2.81
CA ASP A 134 27.15 -9.76 2.58
C ASP A 134 28.62 -9.33 2.72
N SER A 135 29.07 -9.14 3.96
CA SER A 135 30.44 -9.45 4.38
C SER A 135 30.50 -9.46 5.90
N ASP A 136 30.58 -10.66 6.48
CA ASP A 136 31.21 -10.86 7.78
C ASP A 136 32.67 -10.40 7.65
N ASP A 137 32.99 -9.18 8.11
CA ASP A 137 34.35 -8.86 8.53
C ASP A 137 34.34 -7.75 9.59
N ASP A 138 34.72 -8.14 10.79
CA ASP A 138 35.09 -7.24 11.88
C ASP A 138 36.29 -6.38 11.43
N SER A 139 36.05 -5.11 11.11
CA SER A 139 37.09 -4.09 11.20
C SER A 139 36.50 -2.70 11.40
N ASP A 140 36.88 -2.11 12.53
CA ASP A 140 36.76 -0.69 12.81
C ASP A 140 37.37 0.13 11.66
N SER A 141 36.51 0.74 10.83
CA SER A 141 36.86 1.87 9.99
C SER A 141 35.60 2.65 9.63
N ASP A 142 35.57 3.91 10.08
CA ASP A 142 34.69 4.96 9.58
C ASP A 142 34.80 5.02 8.05
N SER A 143 33.86 4.37 7.37
CA SER A 143 33.58 4.62 5.96
C SER A 143 32.07 4.57 5.78
N ASP A 144 31.51 5.76 5.64
CA ASP A 144 30.13 6.03 5.27
C ASP A 144 29.88 5.47 3.86
N SER A 145 29.46 4.21 3.80
CA SER A 145 28.78 3.63 2.66
C SER A 145 27.34 3.33 3.05
N THR A 146 26.68 4.30 3.69
CA THR A 146 25.25 4.43 3.44
C THR A 146 25.13 4.70 1.95
N VAL A 147 24.66 3.75 1.14
CA VAL A 147 24.11 4.13 -0.16
C VAL A 147 23.01 5.12 0.21
N PRO A 148 23.17 6.41 -0.07
CA PRO A 148 22.17 7.35 0.36
C PRO A 148 20.92 6.95 -0.42
N VAL A 149 19.83 6.71 0.29
CA VAL A 149 18.47 6.45 -0.25
C VAL A 149 18.08 7.47 -1.34
N ARG A 150 18.82 8.59 -1.43
CA ARG A 150 18.86 9.51 -2.56
C ARG A 150 19.04 8.88 -3.94
N LYS A 151 19.58 7.67 -4.11
CA LYS A 151 19.72 7.04 -5.44
C LYS A 151 18.74 5.90 -5.68
N VAL A 152 17.53 5.93 -5.09
CA VAL A 152 16.46 5.04 -5.57
C VAL A 152 15.82 5.58 -6.85
N TYR A 153 15.78 6.90 -6.98
CA TYR A 153 15.15 7.59 -8.09
C TYR A 153 16.20 8.35 -8.92
N ASP A 154 15.99 8.43 -10.23
CA ASP A 154 16.73 9.35 -11.10
C ASP A 154 16.29 10.80 -10.88
N ASP A 155 17.01 11.75 -11.47
CA ASP A 155 16.67 13.19 -11.40
C ASP A 155 15.29 13.50 -12.04
N ASN A 156 14.73 12.55 -12.80
CA ASN A 156 13.42 12.62 -13.43
C ASN A 156 12.30 11.97 -12.58
N GLY A 157 12.61 11.44 -11.39
CA GLY A 157 11.66 10.81 -10.48
C GLY A 157 11.29 9.36 -10.79
N ASN A 158 11.96 8.70 -11.73
CA ASN A 158 11.79 7.27 -12.03
C ASN A 158 12.71 6.42 -11.17
N VAL A 159 12.24 5.23 -10.79
CA VAL A 159 13.07 4.26 -10.08
C VAL A 159 14.21 3.81 -10.98
N LEU A 160 15.45 3.78 -10.45
CA LEU A 160 16.59 3.32 -11.24
C LEU A 160 16.39 1.84 -11.65
N PRO A 161 16.73 1.50 -12.91
CA PRO A 161 16.59 0.13 -13.39
C PRO A 161 17.50 -0.81 -12.58
N GLY A 162 16.94 -1.93 -12.11
CA GLY A 162 17.69 -2.96 -11.38
C GLY A 162 17.63 -2.86 -9.86
N ILE A 163 16.88 -1.92 -9.28
CA ILE A 163 16.67 -1.88 -7.82
C ILE A 163 15.75 -3.04 -7.40
N PRO A 164 16.20 -3.94 -6.51
CA PRO A 164 15.36 -5.02 -6.01
C PRO A 164 14.32 -4.49 -5.03
N LEU A 165 13.12 -5.07 -5.08
CA LEU A 165 12.12 -4.94 -4.02
C LEU A 165 12.64 -5.63 -2.75
N TYR A 166 12.27 -5.12 -1.57
CA TYR A 166 12.68 -5.74 -0.30
C TYR A 166 12.05 -7.14 -0.10
N SER A 167 10.96 -7.45 -0.80
CA SER A 167 10.35 -8.78 -0.81
C SER A 167 9.92 -9.17 -2.22
N LYS A 168 10.07 -10.45 -2.55
CA LYS A 168 9.62 -11.03 -3.83
C LYS A 168 8.12 -11.34 -3.84
N ASP A 169 7.50 -11.41 -2.67
CA ASP A 169 6.09 -11.74 -2.53
C ASP A 169 5.22 -10.49 -2.70
N PHE A 170 4.45 -10.43 -3.78
CA PHE A 170 3.51 -9.32 -4.01
C PHE A 170 2.44 -9.19 -2.91
N GLY A 171 2.09 -10.30 -2.25
CA GLY A 171 1.16 -10.31 -1.13
C GLY A 171 1.68 -9.56 0.08
N THR A 172 2.94 -9.79 0.47
CA THR A 172 3.57 -9.12 1.62
C THR A 172 3.79 -7.64 1.32
N LEU A 173 4.19 -7.31 0.09
CA LEU A 173 4.35 -5.93 -0.36
C LEU A 173 3.03 -5.15 -0.27
N LYS A 174 1.93 -5.77 -0.73
CA LYS A 174 0.59 -5.17 -0.66
C LYS A 174 0.12 -4.98 0.79
N GLN A 175 0.30 -5.97 1.65
CA GLN A 175 -0.16 -5.90 3.05
C GLN A 175 0.65 -4.90 3.88
N ASN A 176 1.95 -4.78 3.57
CA ASN A 176 2.86 -3.87 4.25
C ASN A 176 2.81 -2.43 3.71
N HIS A 177 2.16 -2.20 2.57
CA HIS A 177 1.99 -0.86 2.03
C HIS A 177 1.25 0.05 3.04
N PRO A 178 1.77 1.26 3.35
CA PRO A 178 1.17 2.18 4.34
C PRO A 178 -0.34 2.42 4.15
N LEU A 179 -0.81 2.66 2.92
CA LEU A 179 -2.25 2.77 2.62
C LEU A 179 -3.07 1.53 3.03
N MET A 180 -2.54 0.33 2.83
CA MET A 180 -3.22 -0.90 3.21
C MET A 180 -3.25 -1.06 4.73
N ILE A 181 -2.14 -0.73 5.42
CA ILE A 181 -2.08 -0.71 6.88
C ILE A 181 -3.12 0.28 7.43
N MET A 182 -3.16 1.51 6.92
CA MET A 182 -4.13 2.50 7.37
C MET A 182 -5.59 2.05 7.15
N ALA A 183 -5.86 1.35 6.04
CA ALA A 183 -7.19 0.79 5.76
C ALA A 183 -7.55 -0.33 6.74
N ASN A 184 -6.61 -1.24 7.04
CA ASN A 184 -6.79 -2.32 8.00
C ASN A 184 -7.01 -1.80 9.43
N GLU A 185 -6.25 -0.78 9.83
CA GLU A 185 -6.34 -0.10 11.13
C GLU A 185 -7.53 0.87 11.23
N ARG A 186 -8.41 0.92 10.20
CA ARG A 186 -9.60 1.78 10.12
C ARG A 186 -9.31 3.28 10.36
N ARG A 187 -8.11 3.75 10.03
CA ARG A 187 -7.67 5.15 10.21
C ARG A 187 -8.24 6.06 9.10
N ARG A 188 -9.57 6.24 9.10
CA ARG A 188 -10.30 7.00 8.05
C ARG A 188 -9.85 8.45 7.92
N ALA A 189 -9.56 9.12 9.04
CA ALA A 189 -9.09 10.50 9.04
C ALA A 189 -7.76 10.65 8.29
N LEU A 190 -6.84 9.71 8.52
CA LEU A 190 -5.52 9.68 7.88
C LEU A 190 -5.62 9.31 6.39
N LEU A 191 -6.50 8.37 6.01
CA LEU A 191 -6.83 8.07 4.61
C LEU A 191 -7.44 9.25 3.87
N GLY A 192 -8.22 10.07 4.59
CA GLY A 192 -8.89 11.24 4.06
C GLY A 192 -7.96 12.43 3.82
N HIS A 193 -6.69 12.33 4.21
CA HIS A 193 -5.69 13.36 4.01
C HIS A 193 -5.44 13.64 2.53
N GLU A 194 -5.11 14.88 2.18
CA GLU A 194 -4.89 15.31 0.79
C GLU A 194 -3.78 14.51 0.11
N LEU A 195 -2.68 14.23 0.84
CA LEU A 195 -1.56 13.39 0.37
C LEU A 195 -2.00 11.97 -0.03
N CYS A 196 -2.88 11.33 0.75
CA CYS A 196 -3.36 9.98 0.44
C CYS A 196 -4.34 9.99 -0.73
N LYS A 197 -5.21 11.02 -0.80
CA LYS A 197 -6.15 11.21 -1.91
C LYS A 197 -5.41 11.45 -3.23
N SER A 198 -4.42 12.35 -3.24
CA SER A 198 -3.63 12.64 -4.43
C SER A 198 -2.86 11.41 -4.92
N LEU A 199 -2.29 10.63 -4.00
CA LEU A 199 -1.60 9.37 -4.32
C LEU A 199 -2.55 8.33 -4.94
N LEU A 200 -3.75 8.17 -4.38
CA LEU A 200 -4.75 7.22 -4.91
C LEU A 200 -5.23 7.63 -6.30
N LEU A 201 -5.50 8.92 -6.51
CA LEU A 201 -5.87 9.45 -7.82
C LEU A 201 -4.74 9.27 -8.84
N HIS A 202 -3.49 9.51 -8.44
CA HIS A 202 -2.33 9.29 -9.29
C HIS A 202 -2.20 7.81 -9.71
N LYS A 203 -2.33 6.86 -8.77
CA LYS A 203 -2.29 5.42 -9.08
C LYS A 203 -3.48 5.00 -9.96
N TRP A 204 -4.65 5.62 -9.77
CA TRP A 204 -5.85 5.36 -10.57
C TRP A 204 -5.67 5.82 -12.03
N GLU A 205 -5.23 7.06 -12.26
CA GLU A 205 -5.01 7.61 -13.60
C GLU A 205 -3.86 6.90 -14.33
N SER A 206 -2.79 6.53 -13.61
CA SER A 206 -1.64 5.85 -14.20
C SER A 206 -1.97 4.43 -14.67
N TYR A 207 -2.61 3.63 -13.82
CA TYR A 207 -2.78 2.19 -14.07
C TYR A 207 -4.19 1.66 -13.80
N GLY A 208 -4.83 2.13 -12.72
CA GLY A 208 -6.13 1.61 -12.28
C GLY A 208 -7.22 1.69 -13.34
N ARG A 209 -7.30 2.82 -14.05
CA ARG A 209 -8.27 3.06 -15.12
C ARG A 209 -8.18 2.02 -16.24
N TYR A 210 -6.96 1.71 -16.69
CA TYR A 210 -6.73 0.78 -17.78
C TYR A 210 -7.07 -0.66 -17.40
N VAL A 211 -6.66 -1.11 -16.20
CA VAL A 211 -6.98 -2.46 -15.72
C VAL A 211 -8.49 -2.63 -15.51
N TYR A 212 -9.15 -1.61 -14.95
CA TYR A 212 -10.58 -1.66 -14.72
C TYR A 212 -11.38 -1.75 -16.03
N TYR A 213 -11.13 -0.85 -16.98
CA TYR A 213 -11.84 -0.91 -18.26
C TYR A 213 -11.46 -2.14 -19.09
N GLY A 214 -10.22 -2.64 -18.97
CA GLY A 214 -9.81 -3.90 -19.58
C GLY A 214 -10.63 -5.09 -19.04
N THR A 215 -10.72 -5.24 -17.72
CA THR A 215 -11.51 -6.32 -17.10
C THR A 215 -13.01 -6.18 -17.38
N MET A 216 -13.54 -4.95 -17.33
CA MET A 216 -14.94 -4.68 -17.67
C MET A 216 -15.24 -5.05 -19.14
N SER A 217 -14.32 -4.76 -20.07
CA SER A 217 -14.48 -5.11 -21.49
C SER A 217 -14.53 -6.63 -21.69
N ILE A 218 -13.63 -7.37 -21.03
CA ILE A 218 -13.63 -8.85 -21.07
C ILE A 218 -14.93 -9.42 -20.49
N TYR A 219 -15.40 -8.85 -19.38
CA TYR A 219 -16.65 -9.27 -18.74
C TYR A 219 -17.88 -9.00 -19.63
N MET A 220 -17.93 -7.84 -20.30
CA MET A 220 -19.00 -7.52 -21.25
C MET A 220 -19.00 -8.46 -22.46
N LEU A 221 -17.82 -8.84 -22.97
CA LEU A 221 -17.71 -9.85 -24.04
C LEU A 221 -18.23 -11.21 -23.57
N PHE A 222 -17.85 -11.65 -22.37
CA PHE A 222 -18.35 -12.90 -21.78
C PHE A 222 -19.88 -12.91 -21.65
N LEU A 223 -20.46 -11.84 -21.10
CA LEU A 223 -21.91 -11.66 -21.02
C LEU A 223 -22.57 -11.66 -22.41
N GLY A 224 -21.95 -11.00 -23.39
CA GLY A 224 -22.42 -11.01 -24.77
C GLY A 224 -22.47 -12.42 -25.36
N CYS A 225 -21.41 -13.20 -25.19
CA CYS A 225 -21.38 -14.60 -25.63
C CYS A 225 -22.43 -15.45 -24.91
N LEU A 226 -22.59 -15.29 -23.59
CA LEU A 226 -23.56 -16.04 -22.80
C LEU A 226 -25.01 -15.70 -23.19
N THR A 227 -25.32 -14.42 -23.35
CA THR A 227 -26.65 -13.97 -23.80
C THR A 227 -26.95 -14.42 -25.22
N SER A 228 -25.96 -14.38 -26.12
CA SER A 228 -26.09 -14.95 -27.48
C SER A 228 -26.35 -16.46 -27.44
N PHE A 229 -25.65 -17.20 -26.58
CA PHE A 229 -25.87 -18.64 -26.41
C PHE A 229 -27.29 -18.92 -25.88
N ALA A 230 -27.73 -18.20 -24.85
CA ALA A 230 -29.05 -18.37 -24.26
C ALA A 230 -30.20 -18.07 -25.25
N MET A 231 -30.03 -17.08 -26.14
CA MET A 231 -30.99 -16.81 -27.21
C MET A 231 -30.95 -17.87 -28.32
N GLY A 232 -29.77 -18.42 -28.62
CA GLY A 232 -29.60 -19.45 -29.64
C GLY A 232 -30.09 -20.83 -29.23
N THR A 233 -30.16 -21.13 -27.93
CA THR A 233 -30.74 -22.37 -27.41
C THR A 233 -32.23 -22.19 -27.14
N PRO A 234 -33.13 -22.81 -27.92
CA PRO A 234 -34.56 -22.76 -27.63
C PRO A 234 -34.83 -23.39 -26.26
N ALA A 235 -35.74 -22.80 -25.48
CA ALA A 235 -36.07 -23.29 -24.15
C ALA A 235 -36.57 -24.76 -24.24
N PRO A 236 -36.03 -25.69 -23.42
CA PRO A 236 -36.56 -27.04 -23.36
C PRO A 236 -38.00 -26.95 -22.84
N CYS A 237 -38.93 -27.28 -23.72
CA CYS A 237 -40.36 -27.21 -23.45
C CYS A 237 -40.75 -28.39 -22.56
N PRO A 238 -41.40 -28.18 -21.39
CA PRO A 238 -41.99 -29.27 -20.63
C PRO A 238 -43.12 -29.91 -21.44
N LEU A 239 -43.06 -31.23 -21.63
CA LEU A 239 -43.97 -32.01 -22.48
C LEU A 239 -45.44 -32.09 -22.01
N ASP A 240 -45.80 -31.52 -20.85
CA ASP A 240 -47.08 -31.79 -20.17
C ASP A 240 -48.11 -30.62 -20.18
N PHE A 241 -48.25 -29.87 -21.28
CA PHE A 241 -49.32 -28.86 -21.39
C PHE A 241 -50.46 -29.28 -22.36
N PRO A 242 -51.72 -29.37 -21.89
CA PRO A 242 -52.84 -29.98 -22.64
C PRO A 242 -53.43 -29.12 -23.78
N HIS A 243 -52.72 -28.11 -24.30
CA HIS A 243 -53.15 -27.29 -25.45
C HIS A 243 -51.95 -26.88 -26.35
N PHE A 244 -51.13 -27.86 -26.73
CA PHE A 244 -49.88 -27.70 -27.48
C PHE A 244 -50.00 -27.03 -28.87
N ASN A 245 -51.12 -27.20 -29.57
CA ASN A 245 -51.20 -26.83 -30.99
C ASN A 245 -51.38 -25.32 -31.26
N THR A 246 -51.86 -24.54 -30.29
CA THR A 246 -52.26 -23.15 -30.53
C THR A 246 -51.17 -22.14 -30.16
N THR A 247 -50.34 -22.44 -29.16
CA THR A 247 -49.33 -21.51 -28.61
C THR A 247 -47.98 -21.58 -29.32
N CYS A 248 -47.57 -22.75 -29.84
CA CYS A 248 -46.29 -22.90 -30.55
C CYS A 248 -46.25 -22.19 -31.92
N SER A 249 -47.40 -22.00 -32.59
CA SER A 249 -47.46 -21.31 -33.89
C SER A 249 -47.09 -19.82 -33.80
N PHE A 250 -47.35 -19.18 -32.66
CA PHE A 250 -47.01 -17.77 -32.43
C PHE A 250 -45.50 -17.56 -32.21
N ILE A 251 -44.83 -18.54 -31.57
CA ILE A 251 -43.39 -18.50 -31.29
C ILE A 251 -42.55 -19.02 -32.48
N SER A 252 -43.11 -19.93 -33.28
CA SER A 252 -42.49 -20.46 -34.52
C SER A 252 -42.13 -19.39 -35.55
N ARG A 253 -42.70 -18.18 -35.48
CA ARG A 253 -42.33 -17.08 -36.38
C ARG A 253 -40.97 -16.46 -36.07
N TYR A 254 -40.41 -16.71 -34.87
CA TYR A 254 -39.23 -15.99 -34.39
C TYR A 254 -38.07 -16.87 -33.95
N ASN A 255 -38.27 -18.15 -33.59
CA ASN A 255 -37.17 -19.08 -33.32
C ASN A 255 -37.57 -20.54 -33.64
N THR A 256 -36.72 -21.25 -34.39
CA THR A 256 -36.86 -22.69 -34.68
C THR A 256 -36.57 -23.50 -33.41
N CYS A 257 -37.58 -24.17 -32.84
CA CYS A 257 -37.38 -25.13 -31.75
C CYS A 257 -36.50 -26.29 -32.21
N ALA A 258 -35.35 -26.48 -31.57
CA ALA A 258 -34.55 -27.69 -31.67
C ALA A 258 -35.22 -28.76 -30.80
N VAL A 259 -35.88 -29.70 -31.46
CA VAL A 259 -36.44 -30.90 -30.83
C VAL A 259 -35.26 -31.74 -30.34
N ILE A 260 -35.07 -31.79 -29.02
CA ILE A 260 -34.16 -32.76 -28.40
C ILE A 260 -34.85 -34.13 -28.54
N GLY A 261 -34.18 -35.06 -29.24
CA GLY A 261 -34.71 -36.39 -29.53
C GLY A 261 -35.10 -37.18 -28.29
N GLU A 262 -36.04 -38.10 -28.48
CA GLU A 262 -36.52 -39.05 -27.48
C GLU A 262 -35.34 -39.70 -26.73
N ALA A 263 -35.34 -39.57 -25.41
CA ALA A 263 -34.49 -40.40 -24.56
C ALA A 263 -35.00 -41.85 -24.71
N SER A 264 -34.12 -42.74 -25.18
CA SER A 264 -34.42 -44.17 -25.30
C SER A 264 -34.68 -44.75 -23.92
N ASP A 265 -35.93 -45.09 -23.63
CA ASP A 265 -36.35 -45.85 -22.44
C ASP A 265 -35.84 -47.30 -22.54
N GLU A 266 -34.55 -47.52 -22.26
CA GLU A 266 -34.05 -48.85 -21.88
C GLU A 266 -33.72 -48.85 -20.38
N GLY A 267 -34.77 -49.01 -19.58
CA GLY A 267 -34.71 -49.11 -18.12
C GLY A 267 -35.84 -49.99 -17.60
N GLN A 268 -35.93 -51.23 -18.10
CA GLN A 268 -36.87 -52.25 -17.64
C GLN A 268 -36.55 -52.63 -16.19
N TYR A 269 -37.32 -52.11 -15.23
CA TYR A 269 -37.42 -52.68 -13.89
C TYR A 269 -38.69 -53.54 -13.83
N THR A 270 -38.54 -54.84 -14.09
CA THR A 270 -39.56 -55.84 -13.82
C THR A 270 -39.66 -56.05 -12.31
N HIS A 271 -40.78 -55.61 -11.73
CA HIS A 271 -41.27 -56.11 -10.45
C HIS A 271 -42.06 -57.40 -10.68
N THR A 272 -41.97 -58.29 -9.69
CA THR A 272 -42.56 -59.64 -9.49
C THR A 272 -41.81 -60.81 -10.11
#